data_AF-A0A1U7HXB8-F1
#
_entry.id   AF-A0A1U7HXB8-F1
#
_cell.length_a   1.000
_cell.length_b   1.000
_cell.length_c   1.000
_cell.angle_alpha   90.00
_cell.angle_beta   90.00
_cell.angle_gamma   90.00
#
_symmetry.space_group_name_H-M   'P 1'
#
loop_
_entity.id
_entity.type
_entity.pdbx_description
1 polymer ?
#
loop_
_entity_poly.entity_id
_entity_poly.type
_entity_poly.pdbx_seq_one_letter_code
_entity_poly.pdbx_strand_id
1 'polypeptide(L)'
;MTSDRVEEVMQLVNQRCDRVNQKLQEHIDAPNHQVIEVPKLSKTKRVTFTEEELENSLVTLLADLCAKKKTASVLLSVLASHFCSIYGKSLSSVLKELKLEKYPVNFLKKRFNKFQLVYQNQDYFISLVRSVKESKENNILVKVA
;
A
#
# COMPACT_ATOMS: atom_id res chain seq x y z
N MET A 1 -2.32 -28.01 -22.15
CA MET A 1 -2.08 -28.45 -20.75
C MET A 1 -1.66 -27.27 -19.86
N THR A 2 -2.47 -26.22 -19.79
CA THR A 2 -2.18 -25.02 -18.96
C THR A 2 -3.43 -24.46 -18.27
N SER A 3 -4.62 -25.02 -18.54
CA SER A 3 -5.89 -24.58 -17.97
C SER A 3 -6.08 -25.09 -16.53
N ASP A 4 -5.66 -26.33 -16.26
CA ASP A 4 -5.93 -27.00 -14.97
C ASP A 4 -5.22 -26.32 -13.78
N ARG A 5 -4.04 -25.72 -14.01
CA ARG A 5 -3.24 -25.10 -12.93
C ARG A 5 -3.79 -23.75 -12.47
N VAL A 6 -4.55 -23.05 -13.31
CA VAL A 6 -5.14 -21.74 -12.95
C VAL A 6 -6.37 -21.95 -12.06
N GLU A 7 -7.15 -22.99 -12.36
CA GLU A 7 -8.33 -23.36 -11.60
C GLU A 7 -7.98 -23.89 -10.20
N GLU A 8 -6.89 -24.67 -10.09
CA GLU A 8 -6.35 -25.14 -8.81
C GLU A 8 -5.89 -23.99 -7.90
N VAL A 9 -5.22 -22.98 -8.47
CA VAL A 9 -4.78 -21.79 -7.71
C VAL A 9 -5.98 -20.94 -7.29
N MET A 10 -7.01 -20.84 -8.13
CA MET A 10 -8.23 -20.09 -7.80
C MET A 10 -9.02 -20.77 -6.67
N GLN A 11 -9.10 -22.10 -6.68
CA GLN A 11 -9.71 -22.87 -5.58
C GLN A 11 -8.90 -22.76 -4.28
N LEU A 12 -7.56 -22.76 -4.35
CA LEU A 12 -6.70 -22.59 -3.17
C LEU A 12 -6.83 -21.18 -2.54
N VAL A 13 -7.03 -20.15 -3.36
CA VAL A 13 -7.25 -18.78 -2.89
C VAL A 13 -8.61 -18.64 -2.22
N ASN A 14 -9.68 -19.24 -2.79
CA ASN A 14 -11.00 -19.24 -2.17
C ASN A 14 -11.02 -20.02 -0.83
N GLN A 15 -10.37 -21.19 -0.78
CA GLN A 15 -10.31 -21.99 0.45
C GLN A 15 -9.53 -21.30 1.59
N ARG A 16 -8.58 -20.40 1.28
CA ARG A 16 -7.89 -19.57 2.28
C ARG A 16 -8.74 -18.40 2.78
N CYS A 17 -9.61 -17.82 1.94
CA CYS A 17 -10.53 -16.78 2.36
C CYS A 17 -11.60 -17.31 3.33
N ASP A 18 -12.16 -18.49 3.08
CA ASP A 18 -13.19 -19.08 3.95
C ASP A 18 -12.63 -19.49 5.33
N ARG A 19 -11.38 -19.95 5.38
CA ARG A 19 -10.74 -20.34 6.65
C ARG A 19 -10.40 -19.15 7.56
N VAL A 20 -10.23 -17.95 7.01
CA VAL A 20 -10.08 -16.70 7.78
C VAL A 20 -11.43 -16.26 8.38
N ASN A 21 -12.52 -16.44 7.63
CA ASN A 21 -13.87 -16.15 8.14
C ASN A 21 -14.30 -17.14 9.23
N GLN A 22 -13.93 -18.42 9.14
CA GLN A 22 -14.31 -19.42 10.13
C GLN A 22 -13.57 -19.24 11.47
N LYS A 23 -12.29 -18.84 11.45
CA LYS A 23 -11.54 -18.51 12.68
C LYS A 23 -11.99 -17.22 13.37
N LEU A 24 -12.73 -16.35 12.68
CA LEU A 24 -13.32 -15.15 13.27
C LEU A 24 -14.62 -15.45 14.03
N GLN A 25 -15.28 -16.58 13.73
CA GLN A 25 -16.57 -16.95 14.31
C GLN A 25 -16.44 -17.79 15.60
N GLU A 26 -15.34 -18.53 15.80
CA GLU A 26 -15.15 -19.41 16.97
C GLU A 26 -14.71 -18.68 18.26
N HIS A 27 -14.52 -17.36 18.24
CA HIS A 27 -14.13 -16.56 19.43
C HIS A 27 -15.28 -15.79 20.08
N ILE A 28 -16.54 -16.18 19.83
CA ILE A 28 -17.73 -15.55 20.43
C ILE A 28 -18.41 -16.52 21.40
N ASP A 29 -17.66 -17.13 22.33
CA ASP A 29 -18.23 -17.87 23.47
C ASP A 29 -17.31 -17.82 24.69
N ALA A 30 -16.84 -16.61 25.02
CA ALA A 30 -16.16 -16.35 26.30
C ALA A 30 -16.84 -15.15 27.00
N PRO A 31 -17.49 -15.35 28.16
CA PRO A 31 -17.98 -14.23 28.95
C PRO A 31 -16.79 -13.66 29.74
N ASN A 32 -16.70 -12.34 29.82
CA ASN A 32 -15.58 -11.54 30.31
C ASN A 32 -14.45 -11.39 29.30
N HIS A 33 -14.45 -10.30 28.55
CA HIS A 33 -13.27 -9.43 28.43
C HIS A 33 -13.78 -8.00 28.23
N GLN A 34 -13.19 -7.08 28.99
CA GLN A 34 -13.47 -5.64 28.90
C GLN A 34 -13.41 -5.22 27.44
N VAL A 35 -14.49 -4.59 26.99
CA VAL A 35 -14.61 -4.00 25.66
C VAL A 35 -13.61 -2.86 25.60
N ILE A 36 -12.39 -3.15 25.16
CA ILE A 36 -11.58 -2.15 24.50
C ILE A 36 -12.35 -1.85 23.23
N GLU A 37 -13.05 -0.71 23.22
CA GLU A 37 -13.74 -0.22 22.04
C GLU A 37 -12.71 -0.06 20.91
N VAL A 38 -12.58 -1.10 20.09
CA VAL A 38 -12.10 -0.95 18.73
C VAL A 38 -13.11 0.03 18.11
N PRO A 39 -12.70 1.23 17.67
CA PRO A 39 -13.62 2.18 17.10
C PRO A 39 -14.34 1.47 15.96
N LYS A 40 -15.64 1.26 16.13
CA LYS A 40 -16.51 0.74 15.09
C LYS A 40 -16.26 1.61 13.87
N LEU A 41 -15.66 1.02 12.83
CA LEU A 41 -15.38 1.66 11.55
C LEU A 41 -16.71 1.95 10.87
N SER A 42 -17.37 2.97 11.39
CA SER A 42 -18.73 3.37 11.07
C SER A 42 -18.63 4.28 9.87
N LYS A 43 -19.29 3.88 8.77
CA LYS A 43 -19.45 4.60 7.51
C LYS A 43 -18.17 4.60 6.67
N THR A 44 -18.15 3.71 5.67
CA THR A 44 -17.36 3.90 4.45
C THR A 44 -17.81 5.21 3.79
N LYS A 45 -17.23 6.33 4.22
CA LYS A 45 -17.24 7.59 3.49
C LYS A 45 -16.76 7.22 2.10
N ARG A 46 -17.62 7.32 1.08
CA ARG A 46 -17.22 7.07 -0.31
C ARG A 46 -16.08 8.06 -0.59
N VAL A 47 -14.84 7.58 -0.52
CA VAL A 47 -13.68 8.40 -0.84
C VAL A 47 -13.63 8.45 -2.36
N THR A 48 -14.13 9.55 -2.90
CA THR A 48 -13.85 9.97 -4.28
C THR A 48 -12.49 10.63 -4.28
N PHE A 49 -11.58 10.12 -5.09
CA PHE A 49 -10.26 10.73 -5.28
C PHE A 49 -10.30 11.65 -6.49
N THR A 50 -9.57 12.75 -6.44
CA THR A 50 -8.94 13.36 -7.61
C THR A 50 -7.61 12.67 -7.89
N GLU A 51 -7.05 12.88 -9.09
CA GLU A 51 -5.72 12.35 -9.43
C GLU A 51 -4.63 12.82 -8.45
N GLU A 52 -4.67 14.10 -8.06
CA GLU A 52 -3.74 14.68 -7.10
C GLU A 52 -3.91 14.11 -5.68
N GLU A 53 -5.15 13.96 -5.20
CA GLU A 53 -5.42 13.35 -3.90
C GLU A 53 -4.96 11.89 -3.84
N LEU A 54 -5.16 11.14 -4.93
CA LEU A 54 -4.66 9.77 -5.02
C LEU A 54 -3.14 9.74 -4.92
N GLU A 55 -2.46 10.63 -5.65
CA GLU A 55 -1.01 10.72 -5.65
C GLU A 55 -0.46 11.11 -4.28
N ASN A 56 -1.03 12.12 -3.63
CA ASN A 56 -0.63 12.56 -2.30
C ASN A 56 -0.91 11.49 -1.23
N SER A 57 -2.00 10.75 -1.38
CA SER A 57 -2.33 9.59 -0.53
C SER A 57 -1.26 8.50 -0.66
N LEU A 58 -0.84 8.18 -1.89
CA LEU A 58 0.20 7.19 -2.13
C LEU A 58 1.58 7.62 -1.61
N VAL A 59 1.92 8.91 -1.73
CA VAL A 59 3.16 9.47 -1.15
C VAL A 59 3.16 9.33 0.37
N THR A 60 2.07 9.75 1.01
CA THR A 60 1.92 9.69 2.47
C THR A 60 1.98 8.25 2.97
N LEU A 61 1.25 7.35 2.31
CA LEU A 61 1.21 5.94 2.67
C LEU A 61 2.58 5.26 2.49
N LEU A 62 3.30 5.59 1.42
CA LEU A 62 4.63 5.06 1.17
C LEU A 62 5.65 5.55 2.21
N ALA A 63 5.60 6.84 2.57
CA ALA A 63 6.46 7.41 3.61
C ALA A 63 6.22 6.72 4.97
N ASP A 64 4.96 6.53 5.36
CA ASP A 64 4.58 5.86 6.59
C ASP A 64 5.04 4.39 6.61
N LEU A 65 4.85 3.65 5.51
CA LEU A 65 5.30 2.27 5.39
C LEU A 65 6.83 2.15 5.47
N CYS A 66 7.57 3.04 4.81
CA CYS A 66 9.03 3.10 4.90
C CYS A 66 9.50 3.38 6.33
N ALA A 67 8.87 4.35 7.02
CA ALA A 67 9.19 4.70 8.39
C ALA A 67 8.93 3.54 9.37
N LYS A 68 7.74 2.91 9.27
CA LYS A 68 7.35 1.76 10.11
C LYS A 68 8.29 0.57 9.94
N LYS A 69 8.70 0.27 8.71
CA LYS A 69 9.58 -0.86 8.40
C LYS A 69 11.06 -0.54 8.53
N LYS A 70 11.44 0.73 8.75
CA LYS A 70 12.82 1.22 8.71
C LYS A 70 13.52 0.82 7.40
N THR A 71 12.80 0.88 6.28
CA THR A 71 13.32 0.56 4.93
C THR A 71 13.20 1.76 4.01
N ALA A 72 14.08 1.85 3.01
CA ALA A 72 14.04 2.93 2.00
C ALA A 72 13.03 2.65 0.87
N SER A 73 12.63 1.39 0.70
CA SER A 73 11.66 0.94 -0.29
C SER A 73 10.75 -0.13 0.31
N VAL A 74 9.61 -0.34 -0.33
CA VAL A 74 8.66 -1.40 0.01
C VAL A 74 8.15 -2.07 -1.24
N LEU A 75 7.64 -3.29 -1.11
CA LEU A 75 6.96 -3.97 -2.19
C LEU A 75 5.69 -3.20 -2.60
N LEU A 76 5.44 -3.08 -3.91
CA LEU A 76 4.24 -2.45 -4.44
C LEU A 76 2.96 -3.20 -3.99
N SER A 77 3.04 -4.52 -3.86
CA SER A 77 1.95 -5.35 -3.33
C SER A 77 1.60 -4.99 -1.88
N VAL A 78 2.60 -4.65 -1.05
CA VAL A 78 2.39 -4.18 0.33
C VAL A 78 1.72 -2.82 0.33
N LEU A 79 2.19 -1.88 -0.50
CA LEU A 79 1.57 -0.56 -0.64
C LEU A 79 0.10 -0.68 -1.08
N ALA A 80 -0.17 -1.49 -2.11
CA ALA A 80 -1.53 -1.70 -2.63
C ALA A 80 -2.45 -2.38 -1.61
N SER A 81 -1.92 -3.32 -0.82
CA SER A 81 -2.67 -3.98 0.25
C SER A 81 -3.03 -3.01 1.38
N HIS A 82 -2.07 -2.18 1.80
CA HIS A 82 -2.32 -1.16 2.82
C HIS A 82 -3.31 -0.10 2.34
N PHE A 83 -3.20 0.31 1.06
CA PHE A 83 -4.15 1.22 0.43
C PHE A 83 -5.59 0.64 0.48
N CYS A 84 -5.76 -0.62 0.09
CA CYS A 84 -7.05 -1.29 0.12
C CYS A 84 -7.63 -1.36 1.55
N SER A 85 -6.79 -1.65 2.53
CA SER A 85 -7.19 -1.70 3.94
C SER A 85 -7.66 -0.34 4.48
N ILE A 86 -7.07 0.76 4.04
CA ILE A 86 -7.41 2.11 4.51
C ILE A 86 -8.64 2.65 3.81
N TYR A 87 -8.72 2.50 2.49
CA TYR A 87 -9.74 3.14 1.66
C TYR A 87 -10.90 2.22 1.26
N GLY A 88 -10.82 0.93 1.60
CA GLY A 88 -11.84 -0.07 1.25
C GLY A 88 -11.96 -0.35 -0.25
N LYS A 89 -11.01 0.12 -1.06
CA LYS A 89 -10.97 -0.06 -2.52
C LYS A 89 -9.56 -0.41 -2.98
N SER A 90 -9.46 -1.31 -3.95
CA SER A 90 -8.17 -1.61 -4.57
C SER A 90 -7.67 -0.42 -5.38
N LEU A 91 -6.35 -0.23 -5.40
CA LEU A 91 -5.71 0.85 -6.17
C LEU A 91 -6.09 0.78 -7.65
N SER A 92 -6.14 -0.43 -8.23
CA SER A 92 -6.58 -0.63 -9.62
C SER A 92 -8.03 -0.19 -9.86
N SER A 93 -8.93 -0.38 -8.88
CA SER A 93 -10.32 0.09 -8.99
C SER A 93 -10.39 1.61 -9.03
N VAL A 94 -9.64 2.29 -8.14
CA VAL A 94 -9.59 3.75 -8.11
C VAL A 94 -9.01 4.29 -9.41
N LEU A 95 -7.91 3.72 -9.92
CA LEU A 95 -7.32 4.15 -11.19
C LEU A 95 -8.27 3.99 -12.38
N LYS A 96 -9.09 2.93 -12.37
CA LYS A 96 -10.14 2.71 -13.38
C LYS A 96 -11.26 3.73 -13.28
N GLU A 97 -11.73 4.04 -12.06
CA GLU A 97 -12.74 5.08 -11.81
C GLU A 97 -12.27 6.45 -12.32
N LEU A 98 -10.98 6.76 -12.17
CA LEU A 98 -10.36 8.01 -12.63
C LEU A 98 -9.96 8.01 -14.10
N LYS A 99 -10.16 6.91 -14.84
CA LYS A 99 -9.76 6.75 -16.26
C LYS A 99 -8.27 7.03 -16.51
N LEU A 100 -7.39 6.75 -15.54
CA LEU A 100 -5.97 7.06 -15.63
C LEU A 100 -5.20 5.91 -16.29
N GLU A 101 -5.18 4.75 -15.63
CA GLU A 101 -4.40 3.60 -16.07
C GLU A 101 -5.04 2.28 -15.63
N LYS A 102 -4.80 1.22 -16.39
CA LYS A 102 -5.28 -0.12 -16.03
C LYS A 102 -4.51 -0.74 -14.86
N TYR A 103 -3.22 -0.44 -14.75
CA TYR A 103 -2.32 -1.08 -13.79
C TYR A 103 -1.57 -0.05 -12.93
N PRO A 104 -1.49 -0.27 -11.61
CA PRO A 104 -0.76 0.63 -10.69
C PRO A 104 0.69 0.88 -11.10
N VAL A 105 1.39 -0.14 -11.61
CA VAL A 105 2.78 0.00 -12.09
C VAL A 105 2.89 1.07 -13.18
N ASN A 106 1.96 1.11 -14.14
CA ASN A 106 2.00 2.06 -15.25
C ASN A 106 1.73 3.48 -14.75
N PHE A 107 0.75 3.62 -13.85
CA PHE A 107 0.41 4.90 -13.22
C PHE A 107 1.61 5.50 -12.48
N LEU A 108 2.33 4.66 -11.73
CA LEU A 108 3.48 5.09 -10.93
C LEU A 108 4.72 5.36 -11.78
N LYS A 109 4.97 4.57 -12.84
CA LYS A 109 6.07 4.79 -13.79
C LYS A 109 5.97 6.17 -14.48
N LYS A 110 4.76 6.66 -14.75
CA LYS A 110 4.55 8.00 -15.31
C LYS A 110 4.89 9.14 -14.34
N ARG A 111 5.02 8.85 -13.04
CA ARG A 111 5.30 9.81 -11.96
C ARG A 111 6.72 9.63 -11.41
N PHE A 112 7.68 9.52 -12.33
CA PHE A 112 9.10 9.31 -12.01
C PHE A 112 9.72 10.47 -11.20
N ASN A 113 9.07 11.62 -11.14
CA ASN A 113 9.45 12.75 -10.31
C ASN A 113 9.15 12.54 -8.81
N LYS A 114 8.22 11.63 -8.47
CA LYS A 114 7.84 11.33 -7.07
C LYS A 114 8.14 9.89 -6.66
N PHE A 115 7.98 8.94 -7.58
CA PHE A 115 8.16 7.52 -7.31
C PHE A 115 9.29 6.93 -8.12
N GLN A 116 10.13 6.14 -7.47
CA GLN A 116 11.11 5.29 -8.12
C GLN A 116 10.63 3.85 -8.03
N LEU A 117 10.56 3.17 -9.18
CA LEU A 117 10.17 1.76 -9.26
C LEU A 117 11.38 0.92 -9.70
N VAL A 118 11.65 -0.15 -8.97
CA VAL A 118 12.70 -1.12 -9.28
C VAL A 118 12.07 -2.49 -9.37
N TYR A 119 12.34 -3.21 -10.46
CA TYR A 119 11.91 -4.60 -10.61
C TYR A 119 13.04 -5.52 -10.14
N GLN A 120 12.80 -6.30 -9.09
CA GLN A 120 13.78 -7.20 -8.50
C GLN A 120 13.07 -8.44 -7.96
N ASN A 121 13.66 -9.63 -8.10
CA ASN A 121 13.12 -10.88 -7.57
C ASN A 121 11.67 -11.17 -8.01
N GLN A 122 11.34 -10.87 -9.28
CA GLN A 122 9.99 -11.01 -9.84
C GLN A 122 8.92 -10.08 -9.24
N ASP A 123 9.34 -9.09 -8.45
CA ASP A 123 8.47 -8.13 -7.79
C ASP A 123 8.87 -6.68 -8.08
N TYR A 124 7.91 -5.77 -7.91
CA TYR A 124 8.16 -4.33 -7.99
C TYR A 124 8.34 -3.75 -6.59
N PHE A 125 9.49 -3.11 -6.38
CA PHE A 125 9.78 -2.28 -5.22
C PHE A 125 9.54 -0.82 -5.58
N ILE A 126 8.96 -0.08 -4.65
CA ILE A 126 8.67 1.35 -4.78
C ILE A 126 9.33 2.11 -3.63
N SER A 127 9.92 3.24 -3.98
CA SER A 127 10.48 4.24 -3.06
C SER A 127 10.07 5.64 -3.48
N LEU A 128 10.10 6.58 -2.53
CA LEU A 128 10.00 7.99 -2.85
C LEU A 128 11.32 8.48 -3.45
N VAL A 129 11.22 9.27 -4.51
CA VAL A 129 12.39 10.00 -5.03
C VAL A 129 12.81 10.97 -3.94
N ARG A 130 14.04 10.82 -3.43
CA ARG A 130 14.60 11.82 -2.53
C ARG A 130 14.73 13.11 -3.33
N SER A 131 13.87 14.07 -3.05
CA SER A 131 14.12 15.44 -3.49
C SER A 131 15.41 15.85 -2.80
N VAL A 132 16.46 16.13 -3.57
CA VAL A 132 17.73 16.68 -3.06
C VAL A 132 17.43 18.09 -2.54
N LYS A 133 16.88 18.15 -1.32
CA LYS A 133 16.92 19.28 -0.41
C LYS A 133 17.45 18.78 0.93
N GLU A 134 18.51 17.98 0.89
CA GLU A 134 19.48 18.04 1.99
C GLU A 134 20.22 19.36 1.79
N SER A 135 19.85 20.33 2.62
CA SER A 135 20.56 21.59 2.78
C SER A 135 22.05 21.26 2.93
N LYS A 136 22.87 21.69 1.97
CA LYS A 136 24.31 21.86 2.19
C LYS A 136 24.50 23.06 3.12
N GLU A 137 24.03 22.95 4.35
CA GLU A 137 24.43 23.84 5.44
C GLU A 137 25.22 22.99 6.43
N ASN A 138 26.40 23.52 6.79
CA ASN A 138 27.38 22.98 7.74
C ASN A 138 28.49 22.14 7.12
N ASN A 139 29.34 22.80 6.34
CA ASN A 139 30.79 22.61 6.46
C ASN A 139 31.52 23.87 5.95
N ILE A 140 31.29 25.01 6.61
CA ILE A 140 32.29 26.08 6.61
C ILE A 140 33.18 25.82 7.81
N LEU A 141 34.19 24.97 7.62
CA LEU A 141 35.34 24.93 8.50
C LEU A 141 36.19 26.17 8.17
N VAL A 142 35.92 27.30 8.83
CA VAL A 142 36.82 28.46 8.79
C VAL A 142 38.09 28.04 9.52
N LYS A 143 39.14 27.74 8.76
CA LYS A 143 40.49 27.54 9.29
C LYS A 143 41.11 28.92 9.47
N VAL A 144 41.10 29.44 10.70
CA VAL A 144 41.93 30.60 11.08
C VAL A 144 43.24 30.07 11.64
N ALA A 145 44.33 30.31 10.93
CA ALA A 145 45.70 30.27 11.44
C ALA A 145 46.54 31.24 10.60
#